data_AF-A0AAD0XHQ0-F1
#
_entry.id   AF-A0AAD0XHQ0-F1
#
_cell.length_a   1.000
_cell.length_b   1.000
_cell.length_c   1.000
_cell.angle_alpha   90.00
_cell.angle_beta   90.00
_cell.angle_gamma   90.00
#
_symmetry.space_group_name_H-M   'P 1'
#
loop_
_entity.id
_entity.type
_entity.pdbx_description
1 polymer ?
#
loop_
_entity_poly.entity_id
_entity_poly.type
_entity_poly.pdbx_seq_one_letter_code
_entity_poly.pdbx_strand_id
1 'polypeptide(L)' 'MPTEQVGDYEVEYAGVRLIGGEEWVAQVAIFGHSTNPMHRNPVFPVQRVLPDQTFEDEKAAEEGARQAAHELLEKQTHH' A
#
# COMPACT_ATOMS: atom_id res chain seq x y z
N MET A 1 -2.22 -10.48 0.92
CA MET A 1 -1.98 -9.04 1.14
C MET A 1 -1.69 -8.86 2.61
N PRO A 2 -0.42 -8.69 2.99
CA PRO A 2 -0.05 -8.36 4.36
C PRO A 2 -0.63 -7.02 4.79
N THR A 3 -0.89 -6.90 6.09
CA THR A 3 -1.36 -5.67 6.72
C THR A 3 -0.45 -5.28 7.87
N GLU A 4 -0.15 -3.99 8.00
CA GLU A 4 0.69 -3.42 9.06
C GLU A 4 -0.03 -2.25 9.73
N GLN A 5 0.10 -2.15 11.06
CA GLN A 5 -0.43 -1.02 11.82
C GLN A 5 0.65 0.06 11.97
N VAL A 6 0.38 1.28 11.48
CA VAL A 6 1.26 2.44 11.59
C VAL A 6 0.50 3.57 12.31
N GLY A 7 0.66 3.64 13.63
CA GLY A 7 -0.10 4.56 14.47
C GLY A 7 -1.61 4.28 14.40
N ASP A 8 -2.39 5.29 14.06
CA ASP A 8 -3.85 5.19 13.89
C ASP A 8 -4.28 4.68 12.50
N TYR A 9 -3.31 4.36 11.63
CA TYR A 9 -3.54 3.87 10.28
C TYR A 9 -3.24 2.37 10.17
N GLU A 10 -4.07 1.66 9.43
CA GLU A 10 -3.82 0.30 8.95
C GLU A 10 -3.40 0.37 7.49
N VAL A 11 -2.25 -0.19 7.16
CA VAL A 11 -1.70 -0.20 5.80
C VAL A 11 -1.80 -1.62 5.27
N GLU A 12 -2.42 -1.77 4.11
CA GLU A 12 -2.41 -3.00 3.33
C GLU A 12 -1.56 -2.80 2.09
N TYR A 13 -0.64 -3.72 1.84
CA TYR A 13 0.27 -3.63 0.71
C TYR A 13 0.39 -4.97 0.00
N ALA A 14 0.65 -4.92 -1.31
CA ALA A 14 0.74 -6.11 -2.14
C ALA A 14 1.62 -5.87 -3.37
N GLY A 15 2.37 -6.91 -3.75
CA GLY A 15 2.88 -7.05 -5.11
C GLY A 15 1.80 -7.63 -6.02
N VAL A 16 1.46 -6.93 -7.09
CA VAL A 16 0.45 -7.40 -8.07
C VAL A 16 1.12 -7.60 -9.41
N ARG A 17 1.00 -8.80 -9.97
CA ARG A 17 1.52 -9.11 -11.31
C ARG A 17 0.72 -8.38 -12.39
N LEU A 18 1.41 -7.75 -13.34
CA LEU A 18 0.76 -7.11 -14.48
C LEU A 18 0.18 -8.14 -15.44
N ILE A 19 -1.04 -7.86 -15.92
CA ILE A 19 -1.71 -8.71 -16.92
C ILE A 19 -0.91 -8.64 -18.22
N GLY A 20 -0.47 -9.80 -18.71
CA GLY A 20 0.28 -9.91 -19.95
C GLY A 20 1.80 -9.74 -19.82
N GLY A 21 2.33 -9.65 -18.58
CA GLY A 21 3.76 -9.55 -18.32
C GLY A 21 4.26 -10.48 -17.19
N GLU A 22 5.57 -10.48 -16.99
CA GLU A 22 6.22 -11.08 -15.81
C GLU A 22 6.54 -10.05 -14.73
N GLU A 23 6.23 -8.78 -15.01
CA GLU A 23 6.47 -7.66 -14.13
C GLU A 23 5.45 -7.60 -12.99
N TRP A 24 5.92 -7.11 -11.86
CA TRP A 24 5.14 -6.87 -10.66
C TRP A 24 5.05 -5.38 -10.38
N VAL A 25 3.93 -4.94 -9.80
CA VAL A 25 3.72 -3.56 -9.38
C VAL A 25 3.36 -3.50 -7.92
N ALA A 26 3.80 -2.43 -7.26
CA ALA A 26 3.48 -2.14 -5.89
C ALA A 26 2.05 -1.56 -5.79
N GLN A 27 1.24 -2.10 -4.89
CA GLN A 27 -0.12 -1.65 -4.63
C GLN A 27 -0.33 -1.44 -3.14
N VAL A 28 -0.94 -0.33 -2.76
CA VAL A 28 -1.15 0.07 -1.36
C VAL A 28 -2.58 0.54 -1.15
N ALA A 29 -3.14 0.21 0.01
CA ALA A 29 -4.32 0.82 0.59
C ALA A 29 -4.00 1.27 2.02
N ILE A 30 -4.52 2.43 2.42
CA ILE A 30 -4.39 2.94 3.79
C ILE A 30 -5.78 3.17 4.33
N PHE A 31 -6.02 2.59 5.50
CA PHE A 31 -7.25 2.72 6.24
C PHE A 31 -6.99 3.56 7.49
N GLY A 32 -7.80 4.58 7.71
CA GLY A 32 -7.75 5.37 8.94
C GLY A 32 -8.58 4.73 10.05
N HIS A 33 -8.56 5.36 11.21
CA HIS A 33 -9.42 5.01 12.33
C HIS A 33 -10.89 4.94 11.88
N SER A 34 -11.54 3.82 12.19
CA SER A 34 -12.97 3.60 11.95
C SER A 34 -13.66 3.34 13.28
N THR A 35 -14.72 4.11 13.55
CA THR A 35 -15.61 3.88 14.70
C THR A 35 -16.57 2.73 14.47
N ASN A 36 -16.58 2.15 13.25
CA ASN A 36 -17.42 1.02 12.89
C ASN A 36 -16.54 -0.21 12.63
N PRO A 37 -16.54 -1.22 13.53
CA PRO A 37 -15.75 -2.44 13.36
C PRO A 37 -16.05 -3.23 12.08
N MET A 38 -17.23 -3.01 11.48
CA MET A 38 -17.65 -3.70 10.26
C MET A 38 -17.09 -3.05 8.99
N HIS A 39 -16.54 -1.84 9.07
CA HIS A 39 -16.04 -1.08 7.92
C HIS A 39 -14.65 -0.54 8.18
N ARG A 40 -13.71 -0.86 7.29
CA ARG A 40 -12.45 -0.11 7.17
C ARG A 40 -12.74 1.24 6.52
N ASN A 41 -12.09 2.30 6.98
CA ASN A 41 -12.23 3.64 6.42
C ASN A 41 -11.07 3.92 5.43
N PRO A 42 -11.22 3.70 4.12
CA PRO A 42 -10.14 3.90 3.17
C PRO A 42 -9.83 5.39 3.01
N VAL A 43 -8.78 5.87 3.69
CA VAL A 43 -8.26 7.23 3.53
C VAL A 43 -7.36 7.33 2.30
N PHE A 44 -6.78 6.20 1.90
CA PHE A 44 -6.10 6.01 0.63
C PHE A 44 -6.64 4.72 0.01
N PRO A 45 -7.50 4.78 -1.01
CA PRO A 45 -8.05 3.58 -1.62
C PRO A 45 -6.94 2.73 -2.23
N VAL A 46 -7.20 1.43 -2.40
CA VAL A 46 -6.30 0.50 -3.07
C VAL A 46 -5.89 1.09 -4.42
N GLN A 47 -4.61 1.41 -4.58
CA GLN A 47 -4.08 1.91 -5.84
C GLN A 47 -2.61 1.55 -6.03
N ARG A 48 -2.17 1.59 -7.28
CA ARG A 48 -0.77 1.39 -7.64
C ARG A 48 0.06 2.55 -7.11
N VAL A 49 1.15 2.23 -6.44
CA VAL A 49 2.21 3.17 -6.06
C VAL A 49 3.45 2.92 -6.91
N LEU A 50 4.37 3.88 -6.95
CA LEU A 50 5.57 3.82 -7.80
C LEU A 50 5.21 3.53 -9.28
N PRO A 51 4.41 4.40 -9.94
CA PRO A 51 3.91 4.15 -11.29
C PRO A 51 5.02 3.98 -12.34
N ASP A 52 6.19 4.56 -12.09
CA ASP A 52 7.36 4.50 -12.96
C ASP A 52 8.29 3.30 -12.65
N GLN A 53 7.95 2.47 -11.66
CA GLN A 53 8.70 1.26 -11.31
C GLN A 53 7.87 0.00 -11.54
N THR A 54 8.58 -1.03 -12.01
CA THR A 54 8.15 -2.42 -12.03
C THR A 54 9.20 -3.26 -11.31
N PHE A 55 8.78 -4.40 -10.77
CA PHE A 55 9.61 -5.31 -10.00
C PHE A 55 9.66 -6.67 -10.67
N GLU A 56 10.76 -7.38 -10.45
CA GLU A 56 11.00 -8.72 -11.03
C GLU A 56 10.20 -9.81 -10.32
N ASP A 57 9.87 -9.61 -9.04
CA ASP A 57 9.12 -10.57 -8.24
C ASP A 57 8.09 -9.90 -7.31
N GLU A 58 7.18 -10.72 -6.78
CA GLU A 58 6.11 -10.31 -5.86
C GLU A 58 6.65 -9.64 -4.60
N LYS A 59 7.74 -10.17 -4.06
CA LYS A 59 8.28 -9.76 -2.76
C LYS A 59 8.95 -8.39 -2.85
N ALA A 60 9.66 -8.12 -3.93
CA ALA A 60 10.25 -6.82 -4.21
C ALA A 60 9.16 -5.76 -4.42
N ALA A 61 8.08 -6.10 -5.13
CA ALA A 61 6.93 -5.21 -5.26
C ALA A 61 6.21 -4.96 -3.93
N GLU A 62 6.09 -5.98 -3.09
CA GLU A 62 5.51 -5.88 -1.75
C GLU A 62 6.36 -4.97 -0.84
N GLU A 63 7.69 -5.15 -0.83
CA GLU A 63 8.62 -4.30 -0.07
C GLU A 63 8.57 -2.84 -0.54
N GLY A 64 8.53 -2.63 -1.86
CA GLY A 64 8.36 -1.30 -2.46
C GLY A 64 7.02 -0.65 -2.12
N ALA A 65 5.94 -1.45 -2.08
CA ALA A 65 4.62 -0.99 -1.63
C ALA A 65 4.66 -0.57 -0.15
N ARG A 66 5.29 -1.38 0.72
CA ARG A 66 5.45 -1.05 2.14
C ARG A 66 6.21 0.26 2.31
N GLN A 67 7.36 0.42 1.66
CA GLN A 67 8.16 1.65 1.78
C GLN A 67 7.40 2.88 1.28
N ALA A 68 6.73 2.78 0.12
CA ALA A 68 5.92 3.88 -0.41
C ALA A 68 4.76 4.26 0.54
N ALA A 69 4.15 3.29 1.22
CA ALA A 69 3.10 3.57 2.21
C ALA A 69 3.64 4.35 3.41
N HIS A 70 4.82 3.99 3.93
CA HIS A 70 5.47 4.71 5.03
C HIS A 70 5.79 6.16 4.62
N GLU A 71 6.34 6.37 3.42
CA GLU A 71 6.62 7.72 2.90
C GLU A 71 5.36 8.57 2.73
N LEU A 72 4.23 7.97 2.34
CA LEU A 72 2.93 8.65 2.23
C LEU A 72 2.43 9.10 3.61
N LEU A 73 2.55 8.24 4.62
CA LEU A 73 2.14 8.54 5.99
C LEU A 73 3.03 9.59 6.66
N GLU A 74 4.34 9.53 6.43
CA GLU A 74 5.29 10.56 6.90
C GLU A 74 4.91 11.95 6.34
N LYS A 75 4.60 12.02 5.03
CA LYS A 75 4.16 13.28 4.39
C LYS A 75 2.84 13.81 4.96
N GLN A 76 1.92 12.94 5.36
CA GLN A 76 0.66 13.36 6.00
C GLN A 76 0.84 13.86 7.43
N THR A 77 1.82 13.33 8.18
CA THR A 77 2.04 13.68 9.59
C THR A 77 2.75 15.04 9.77
N HIS A 78 3.41 15.54 8.73
CA HIS A 78 4.13 16.81 8.75
C HIS A 78 3.33 18.03 8.25
N HIS A 79 2.01 17.90 8.09
CA HIS A 79 1.15 18.96 7.54
C HIS A 79 0.13 19.50 8.54
#